data_AF-A0AAN0MLH1-F1
#
_entry.id   AF-A0AAN0MLH1-F1
#
_cell.length_a   1.000
_cell.length_b   1.000
_cell.length_c   1.000
_cell.angle_alpha   90.00
_cell.angle_beta   90.00
_cell.angle_gamma   90.00
#
_symmetry.space_group_name_H-M   'P 1'
#
loop_
_entity.id
_entity.type
_entity.pdbx_description
1 polymer ?
#
loop_
_entity_poly.entity_id
_entity_poly.type
_entity_poly.pdbx_seq_one_letter_code
_entity_poly.pdbx_strand_id
1 'polypeptide(L)'
;MTKSIPTSKKPRKPHTPEFREEVLTFAERIGVAAAARQLSLYESQIYNWRSKQQSRATSSERESGQTAEIVTTTLTLTEAVLRWKQNILNESDQVEGRKSIFSFYRIRIVHTIRDYTSETRDDATV
;
A
#
# COMPACT_ATOMS: atom_id res chain seq x y z
N MET A 1 46.85 5.22 12.87
CA MET A 1 46.61 4.41 11.66
C MET A 1 46.28 2.99 12.09
N THR A 2 44.99 2.66 12.27
CA THR A 2 44.54 1.33 12.70
C THR A 2 44.24 0.48 11.45
N LYS A 3 44.92 -0.66 11.33
CA LYS A 3 44.85 -1.56 10.17
C LYS A 3 43.62 -2.45 10.28
N SER A 4 42.67 -2.34 9.36
CA SER A 4 41.46 -3.17 9.31
C SER A 4 41.77 -4.59 8.84
N ILE A 5 41.32 -5.60 9.58
CA ILE A 5 41.44 -7.02 9.23
C ILE A 5 40.35 -7.38 8.21
N PRO A 6 40.70 -7.91 7.02
CA PRO A 6 39.71 -8.31 6.02
C PRO A 6 38.97 -9.59 6.46
N THR A 7 37.66 -9.49 6.66
CA THR A 7 36.80 -10.65 6.93
C THR A 7 36.45 -11.38 5.64
N SER A 8 37.29 -12.35 5.26
CA SER A 8 36.99 -13.30 4.17
C SER A 8 35.77 -14.14 4.55
N LYS A 9 34.61 -13.86 3.94
CA LYS A 9 33.38 -14.64 4.11
C LYS A 9 33.40 -15.80 3.11
N LYS A 10 33.58 -17.02 3.62
CA LYS A 10 33.50 -18.27 2.83
C LYS A 10 32.17 -18.30 2.05
N PRO A 11 32.16 -18.70 0.75
CA PRO A 11 30.94 -18.78 -0.03
C PRO A 11 29.97 -19.77 0.62
N ARG A 12 28.73 -19.32 0.86
CA ARG A 12 27.70 -20.13 1.52
C ARG A 12 27.25 -21.24 0.55
N LYS A 13 27.29 -22.50 0.98
CA LYS A 13 26.74 -23.61 0.20
C LYS A 13 25.22 -23.40 0.03
N PRO A 14 24.69 -23.25 -1.19
CA PRO A 14 23.25 -23.14 -1.39
C PRO A 14 22.60 -24.51 -1.13
N HIS A 15 21.77 -24.61 -0.09
CA HIS A 15 20.92 -25.79 0.11
C HIS A 15 19.80 -25.79 -0.94
N THR A 16 19.61 -26.91 -1.65
CA THR A 16 18.50 -27.14 -2.58
C THR A 16 17.15 -27.05 -1.84
N PRO A 17 16.08 -26.60 -2.51
CA PRO A 17 14.76 -26.45 -1.87
C PRO A 17 14.22 -27.79 -1.35
N GLU A 18 14.36 -28.86 -2.13
CA GLU A 18 13.91 -30.21 -1.75
C GLU A 18 14.56 -30.73 -0.46
N PHE A 19 15.88 -30.55 -0.34
CA PHE A 19 16.61 -30.93 0.88
C PHE A 19 16.12 -30.17 2.12
N ARG A 20 15.68 -28.91 1.98
CA ARG A 20 15.13 -28.16 3.11
C ARG A 20 13.80 -28.73 3.57
N GLU A 21 12.95 -29.16 2.64
CA GLU A 21 11.65 -29.78 2.95
C GLU A 21 11.84 -31.13 3.63
N GLU A 22 12.77 -31.95 3.15
CA GLU A 22 13.16 -33.21 3.81
C GLU A 22 13.70 -32.98 5.23
N VAL A 23 14.55 -31.99 5.42
CA VAL A 23 15.08 -31.65 6.75
C VAL A 23 13.97 -31.17 7.68
N LEU A 24 13.02 -30.38 7.18
CA LEU A 24 11.89 -29.88 7.98
C LEU A 24 10.94 -31.00 8.38
N THR A 25 10.58 -31.89 7.45
CA THR A 25 9.74 -33.07 7.73
C THR A 25 10.45 -34.05 8.68
N PHE A 26 11.76 -34.21 8.54
CA PHE A 26 12.58 -35.01 9.45
C PHE A 26 12.65 -34.41 10.86
N ALA A 27 12.78 -33.08 10.95
CA ALA A 27 12.77 -32.35 12.22
C ALA A 27 11.40 -32.35 12.91
N GLU A 28 10.30 -32.44 12.16
CA GLU A 28 8.96 -32.64 12.73
C GLU A 28 8.81 -34.03 13.36
N ARG A 29 9.44 -35.06 12.77
CA ARG A 29 9.31 -36.45 13.23
C ARG A 29 10.20 -36.78 14.44
N ILE A 30 11.44 -36.29 14.47
CA ILE A 30 12.45 -36.68 15.48
C ILE A 30 12.86 -35.51 16.39
N GLY A 31 12.49 -34.28 16.03
CA GLY A 31 12.87 -33.06 16.73
C GLY A 31 14.09 -32.37 16.13
N VAL A 32 14.16 -31.05 16.29
CA VAL A 32 15.16 -30.16 15.65
C VAL A 32 16.60 -30.54 16.04
N ALA A 33 16.84 -30.78 17.33
CA ALA A 33 18.17 -31.14 17.84
C ALA A 33 18.66 -32.51 17.36
N ALA A 34 17.76 -33.50 17.26
CA ALA A 34 18.09 -34.83 16.76
C ALA A 34 18.33 -34.82 15.24
N ALA A 35 17.48 -34.10 14.50
CA ALA A 35 17.62 -33.88 13.06
C ALA A 35 18.93 -33.17 12.72
N ALA A 36 19.27 -32.12 13.46
CA ALA A 36 20.53 -31.39 13.31
C ALA A 36 21.76 -32.29 13.47
N ARG A 37 21.77 -33.17 14.49
CA ARG A 37 22.85 -34.12 14.74
C ARG A 37 22.98 -35.15 13.61
N GLN A 38 21.86 -35.70 13.14
CA GLN A 38 21.85 -36.75 12.13
C GLN A 38 22.20 -36.24 10.72
N LEU A 39 21.85 -35.00 10.42
CA LEU A 39 22.10 -34.36 9.12
C LEU A 39 23.37 -33.49 9.12
N SER A 40 24.09 -33.44 10.26
CA SER A 40 25.26 -32.57 10.46
C SER A 40 24.99 -31.10 10.12
N LEU A 41 23.78 -30.62 10.44
CA LEU A 41 23.34 -29.24 10.26
C LEU A 41 23.33 -28.52 11.60
N TYR A 42 23.48 -27.20 11.58
CA TYR A 42 23.29 -26.41 12.79
C TYR A 42 21.79 -26.27 13.08
N GLU A 43 21.42 -26.40 14.35
CA GLU A 43 20.03 -26.29 14.80
C GLU A 43 19.40 -24.94 14.40
N SER A 44 20.21 -23.88 14.45
CA SER A 44 19.82 -22.53 14.02
C SER A 44 19.42 -22.45 12.54
N GLN A 45 19.95 -23.31 11.66
CA GLN A 45 19.55 -23.34 10.25
C GLN A 45 18.11 -23.82 10.10
N ILE A 46 17.74 -24.86 10.86
CA ILE A 46 16.39 -25.44 10.83
C ILE A 46 15.38 -24.44 11.44
N TYR A 47 15.73 -23.78 12.55
CA TYR A 47 14.92 -22.71 13.13
C TYR A 47 14.69 -21.55 12.13
N ASN A 48 15.75 -21.11 11.45
CA ASN A 48 15.65 -20.03 10.45
C ASN A 48 14.79 -20.44 9.24
N TRP A 49 14.84 -21.71 8.82
CA TRP A 49 14.00 -22.22 7.73
C TRP A 49 12.53 -22.29 8.12
N ARG A 50 12.20 -22.79 9.32
CA ARG A 50 10.84 -22.79 9.84
C ARG A 50 10.27 -21.37 9.97
N SER A 51 11.06 -20.44 10.50
CA SER A 51 10.67 -19.03 10.59
C SER A 51 10.40 -18.41 9.22
N LYS A 52 11.26 -18.70 8.22
CA LYS A 52 11.06 -18.24 6.84
C LYS A 52 9.83 -18.87 6.19
N GLN A 53 9.57 -20.16 6.40
CA GLN A 53 8.38 -20.84 5.92
C GLN A 53 7.10 -20.21 6.49
N GLN A 54 7.10 -19.93 7.79
CA GLN A 54 5.98 -19.26 8.47
C GLN A 54 5.78 -17.82 7.99
N SER A 55 6.87 -17.07 7.79
CA SER A 55 6.80 -15.71 7.22
C SER A 55 6.25 -15.72 5.80
N ARG A 56 6.58 -16.72 4.98
CA ARG A 56 6.06 -16.89 3.61
C ARG A 56 4.57 -17.21 3.60
N ALA A 57 4.12 -18.14 4.45
CA ALA A 57 2.69 -18.46 4.58
C ALA A 57 1.89 -17.22 4.99
N THR A 58 2.37 -16.47 5.99
CA THR A 58 1.69 -15.24 6.43
C THR A 58 1.85 -14.06 5.45
N SER A 59 2.89 -14.02 4.60
CA SER A 59 3.00 -13.02 3.52
C SER A 59 2.00 -13.32 2.41
N SER A 60 1.90 -14.59 2.00
CA SER A 60 0.94 -15.03 0.98
C SER A 60 -0.51 -14.77 1.41
N GLU A 61 -0.85 -15.01 2.68
CA GLU A 61 -2.17 -14.70 3.23
C GLU A 61 -2.47 -13.19 3.20
N ARG A 62 -1.47 -12.35 3.50
CA ARG A 62 -1.59 -10.89 3.47
C ARG A 62 -1.73 -10.35 2.05
N GLU A 63 -1.00 -10.91 1.09
CA GLU A 63 -1.11 -10.56 -0.33
C GLU A 63 -2.48 -10.97 -0.89
N SER A 64 -2.97 -12.17 -0.53
CA SER A 64 -4.34 -12.59 -0.86
C SER A 64 -5.40 -11.66 -0.24
N GLY A 65 -5.23 -11.24 1.02
CA GLY A 65 -6.14 -10.29 1.68
C GLY A 65 -6.14 -8.90 1.02
N GLN A 66 -4.97 -8.38 0.63
CA GLN A 66 -4.85 -7.09 -0.07
C GLN A 66 -5.57 -7.10 -1.42
N THR A 67 -5.50 -8.20 -2.19
CA THR A 67 -6.21 -8.28 -3.47
C THR A 67 -7.73 -8.30 -3.29
N ALA A 68 -8.26 -8.96 -2.26
CA ALA A 68 -9.68 -8.96 -1.95
C ALA A 68 -10.18 -7.56 -1.52
N GLU A 69 -9.40 -6.83 -0.71
CA GLU A 69 -9.72 -5.45 -0.32
C GLU A 69 -9.67 -4.47 -1.51
N ILE A 70 -8.70 -4.61 -2.40
CA ILE A 70 -8.61 -3.78 -3.63
C ILE A 70 -9.82 -4.05 -4.54
N VAL A 71 -10.24 -5.31 -4.70
CA VAL A 71 -11.41 -5.66 -5.52
C VAL A 71 -12.70 -5.09 -4.91
N THR A 72 -12.89 -5.22 -3.59
CA THR A 72 -14.09 -4.70 -2.93
C THR A 72 -14.16 -3.16 -2.94
N THR A 73 -13.04 -2.48 -2.73
CA THR A 73 -12.96 -1.01 -2.80
C THR A 73 -13.21 -0.47 -4.21
N THR A 74 -12.69 -1.12 -5.25
CA THR A 74 -12.95 -0.71 -6.64
C THR A 74 -14.43 -0.89 -7.02
N LEU A 75 -15.07 -1.98 -6.59
CA LEU A 75 -16.51 -2.21 -6.82
C LEU A 75 -17.38 -1.14 -6.16
N THR A 76 -17.16 -0.85 -4.88
CA THR A 76 -17.94 0.18 -4.16
C THR A 76 -17.78 1.59 -4.76
N LEU A 77 -16.58 1.95 -5.21
CA LEU A 77 -16.34 3.21 -5.91
C LEU A 77 -17.11 3.28 -7.24
N THR A 78 -17.13 2.20 -8.02
CA THR A 78 -17.89 2.17 -9.28
C THR A 78 -19.40 2.32 -9.03
N GLU A 79 -19.94 1.67 -8.01
CA GLU A 79 -21.35 1.81 -7.63
C GLU A 79 -21.69 3.23 -7.14
N ALA A 80 -20.81 3.85 -6.35
CA ALA A 80 -20.98 5.23 -5.89
C ALA A 80 -21.00 6.22 -7.06
N VAL A 81 -20.11 6.06 -8.05
CA VAL A 81 -20.08 6.89 -9.26
C VAL A 81 -21.35 6.71 -10.10
N LEU A 82 -21.84 5.48 -10.26
CA LEU A 82 -23.10 5.21 -10.96
C LEU A 82 -24.30 5.86 -10.26
N ARG A 83 -24.37 5.76 -8.93
CA ARG A 83 -25.41 6.41 -8.12
C ARG A 83 -25.36 7.93 -8.22
N TRP A 84 -24.17 8.53 -8.17
CA TRP A 84 -24.01 9.99 -8.36
C TRP A 84 -24.48 10.43 -9.75
N LYS A 85 -24.08 9.70 -10.80
CA LYS A 85 -24.51 9.98 -12.18
C LYS A 85 -26.03 9.88 -12.34
N GLN A 86 -26.66 8.92 -11.67
CA GLN A 86 -28.11 8.77 -11.68
C GLN A 86 -28.82 9.90 -10.91
N ASN A 87 -28.26 10.36 -9.80
CA ASN A 87 -28.80 11.49 -9.02
C ASN A 87 -28.77 12.80 -9.82
N ILE A 88 -27.75 13.01 -10.66
CA ILE A 88 -27.72 14.14 -11.61
C ILE A 88 -28.89 14.06 -12.60
N LEU A 89 -29.30 12.86 -13.01
CA LEU A 89 -30.39 12.65 -13.97
C LEU A 89 -31.78 13.00 -13.38
N ASN A 90 -31.93 13.02 -12.06
CA ASN A 90 -33.11 13.54 -11.36
C ASN A 90 -33.15 15.10 -11.36
N GLU A 91 -32.34 15.72 -12.21
CA GLU A 91 -32.27 17.17 -12.49
C GLU A 91 -33.65 17.81 -12.69
N SER A 92 -34.65 17.05 -13.15
CA SER A 92 -36.03 17.53 -13.34
C SER A 92 -36.57 18.26 -12.10
N ASP A 93 -36.38 17.66 -10.93
CA ASP A 93 -36.97 18.17 -9.67
C ASP A 93 -36.18 19.37 -9.15
N GLN A 94 -34.87 19.39 -9.41
CA GLN A 94 -33.98 20.50 -9.06
C GLN A 94 -34.20 21.72 -9.97
N VAL A 95 -34.51 21.49 -11.25
CA VAL A 95 -34.71 22.55 -12.24
C VAL A 95 -36.03 23.28 -11.98
N GLU A 96 -37.10 22.62 -11.55
CA GLU A 96 -38.36 23.28 -11.16
C GLU A 96 -38.19 24.19 -9.93
N GLY A 97 -37.53 23.68 -8.87
CA GLY A 97 -37.20 24.48 -7.69
C GLY A 97 -36.26 25.66 -7.99
N ARG A 98 -35.22 25.43 -8.81
CA ARG A 98 -34.28 26.49 -9.23
C ARG A 98 -34.93 27.53 -10.13
N LYS A 99 -35.76 27.14 -11.11
CA LYS A 99 -36.47 28.10 -11.98
C LYS A 99 -37.42 29.00 -11.20
N SER A 100 -38.08 28.47 -10.17
CA SER A 100 -38.94 29.24 -9.27
C SER A 100 -38.14 30.21 -8.40
N ILE A 101 -37.09 29.73 -7.72
CA ILE A 101 -36.27 30.51 -6.77
C ILE A 101 -35.37 31.55 -7.46
N PHE A 102 -34.86 31.27 -8.67
CA PHE A 102 -33.98 32.16 -9.42
C PHE A 102 -34.69 32.99 -10.50
N SER A 103 -36.03 32.97 -10.55
CA SER A 103 -36.81 33.77 -11.51
C SER A 103 -36.46 35.27 -11.47
N PHE A 104 -35.99 35.76 -10.31
CA PHE A 104 -35.58 37.16 -10.09
C PHE A 104 -34.06 37.39 -10.04
N TYR A 105 -33.24 36.35 -10.21
CA TYR A 105 -31.77 36.47 -10.18
C TYR A 105 -31.18 36.41 -11.59
N ARG A 106 -30.44 37.45 -11.98
CA ARG A 106 -29.67 37.49 -13.24
C ARG A 106 -28.19 37.38 -12.92
N ILE A 107 -27.61 36.21 -13.17
CA ILE A 107 -26.16 36.01 -13.06
C ILE A 107 -25.51 36.52 -14.34
N ARG A 108 -24.56 37.45 -14.22
CA ARG A 108 -23.73 37.94 -15.34
C ARG A 108 -22.28 37.56 -15.07
N ILE A 109 -21.69 36.81 -16.00
CA ILE A 109 -20.27 36.45 -15.96
C ILE A 109 -19.52 37.54 -16.72
N VAL A 110 -18.68 38.30 -16.03
CA VAL A 110 -17.82 39.32 -16.62
C VAL A 110 -16.40 38.77 -16.69
N HIS A 111 -15.74 38.93 -17.83
CA HIS A 111 -14.32 38.65 -17.97
C HIS A 111 -13.53 39.91 -17.61
N THR A 112 -12.74 39.83 -16.55
CA THR A 112 -11.82 40.90 -16.14
C THR A 112 -10.61 40.91 -17.08
N ILE A 113 -10.40 42.03 -17.78
CA ILE A 113 -9.35 42.16 -18.81
C ILE A 113 -8.03 42.66 -18.20
N ARG A 114 -8.06 43.31 -17.02
CA ARG A 114 -6.87 43.78 -16.29
C ARG A 114 -7.23 44.23 -14.88
N ASP A 115 -6.40 43.83 -13.91
CA ASP A 115 -6.46 44.30 -12.51
C ASP A 115 -5.25 45.21 -12.23
N TYR A 116 -5.52 46.37 -11.62
CA TYR A 116 -4.49 47.27 -11.11
C TYR A 116 -4.66 47.41 -9.61
N THR A 117 -3.60 47.07 -8.87
CA THR A 117 -3.53 47.25 -7.42
C THR A 117 -2.53 48.36 -7.15
N SER A 118 -3.00 49.51 -6.65
CA SER A 118 -2.10 50.57 -6.19
C SER A 118 -1.81 50.37 -4.71
N GLU A 119 -0.61 49.90 -4.39
CA GLU A 119 -0.07 50.10 -3.03
C GLU A 119 0.21 51.60 -2.86
N THR A 120 -0.50 52.24 -1.94
CA THR A 120 -0.11 53.55 -1.43
C THR A 120 1.22 53.35 -0.73
N ARG A 121 2.31 53.73 -1.41
CA ARG A 121 3.63 53.81 -0.80
C ARG A 121 3.55 54.89 0.28
N ASP A 122 3.79 54.48 1.52
CA ASP A 122 3.77 55.34 2.69
C ASP A 122 4.72 56.53 2.51
N ASP A 123 4.15 57.71 2.25
CA ASP A 123 4.82 58.99 2.45
C ASP A 123 4.52 59.46 3.89
N ALA A 124 5.47 59.25 4.80
CA ALA A 124 5.78 60.09 5.98
C ALA A 124 6.92 59.40 6.77
N THR A 125 8.11 59.97 6.94
CA THR A 125 8.34 61.17 7.75
C THR A 125 9.81 61.65 7.60
N VAL A 126 9.99 62.95 7.42
CA VAL A 126 11.18 63.74 7.81
C VAL A 126 10.88 64.36 9.17
#